data_AF-A0A8C0J2Z7-F1
#
_entry.id   AF-A0A8C0J2Z7-F1
#
_cell.length_a   1.000
_cell.length_b   1.000
_cell.length_c   1.000
_cell.angle_alpha   90.00
_cell.angle_beta   90.00
_cell.angle_gamma   90.00
#
_symmetry.space_group_name_H-M   'P 1'
#
loop_
_entity.id
_entity.type
_entity.pdbx_description
1 polymer ?
#
loop_
_entity_poly.entity_id
_entity_poly.type
_entity_poly.pdbx_seq_one_letter_code
_entity_poly.pdbx_strand_id
1 'polypeptide(L)'
;MKDRIRVVVVENEKLHEELKSLTIEQTLREQTLLSASEKLKLLYQERTDTLEAQVRSLRKDLSESEKNCEDLKGRLKHQDSLIATSNYNRVGGLCLKCAQHEAVLSQTHSNVHMQTIERLTKERDDLMDALVSVRRNLSEMQQRESSAYEQVKQAVQMTEEANLEKMKALVQCEQLKSEMERQKDRLERELIAQLDKRADEKEALRGEMKKEREDLASTVMVLSQNVATLEARLERITREKNSIANQLEEAQNQLTSQEMEVNKVCGEMRLQLNQTKMKKDEAEKEHREYRTKTIRELEIKDQEIEKLGLELNENKLRLEQAQQDAATAKDECLKLTELLGKSEHQLHLTRLKKESIQHSFSNEAKTRALQAEQREQELTQKMQQMEAQHDKTVNELDSLLTSQNTFIAKLKEECCMLARKLEHVTEKNRSEVSQLSQENEYVHDRLEKMQKRNDELEEQCIQHGRMHERMKLRLHQLDKHCQTTAQQLVELLNKQNQLFRERQMLTEEVQFLRTQVPCQYWEQEKRKS
;
A
#
# COMPACT_ATOMS: atom_id res chain seq x y z
N MET A 1 -2.01 21.64 20.86
CA MET A 1 -2.59 23.00 20.69
C MET A 1 -3.30 23.47 21.96
N LYS A 2 -4.27 22.72 22.50
CA LYS A 2 -4.97 23.05 23.77
C LYS A 2 -4.03 23.37 24.95
N ASP A 3 -2.92 22.65 25.10
CA ASP A 3 -2.00 22.84 26.24
C ASP A 3 -1.22 24.15 26.14
N ARG A 4 -0.78 24.55 24.94
CA ARG A 4 -0.21 25.88 24.68
C ARG A 4 -1.19 27.00 24.99
N ILE A 5 -2.48 26.82 24.67
CA ILE A 5 -3.52 27.81 25.00
C ILE A 5 -3.70 27.91 26.52
N ARG A 6 -3.69 26.78 27.26
CA ARG A 6 -3.75 26.81 28.74
C ARG A 6 -2.56 27.55 29.37
N VAL A 7 -1.34 27.31 28.90
CA VAL A 7 -0.15 28.00 29.42
C VAL A 7 -0.28 29.52 29.23
N VAL A 8 -0.65 29.96 28.01
CA VAL A 8 -0.85 31.39 27.71
C VAL A 8 -1.98 32.01 28.53
N VAL A 9 -3.07 31.28 28.80
CA VAL A 9 -4.15 31.77 29.68
C VAL A 9 -3.65 31.95 31.12
N VAL A 10 -2.97 30.96 31.69
CA VAL A 10 -2.43 31.04 33.06
C VAL A 10 -1.34 32.11 33.20
N GLU A 11 -0.53 32.33 32.17
CA GLU A 11 0.45 33.44 32.14
C GLU A 11 -0.24 34.80 32.05
N ASN A 12 -1.31 34.94 31.27
CA ASN A 12 -2.10 36.18 31.23
C ASN A 12 -2.86 36.43 32.55
N GLU A 13 -3.40 35.40 33.19
CA GLU A 13 -4.05 35.50 34.51
C GLU A 13 -3.05 36.01 35.56
N LYS A 14 -1.84 35.44 35.61
CA LYS A 14 -0.75 35.91 36.49
C LYS A 14 -0.32 37.34 36.21
N LEU A 15 -0.08 37.68 34.94
CA LEU A 15 0.27 39.06 34.55
C LEU A 15 -0.85 40.05 34.92
N HIS A 16 -2.12 39.63 34.86
CA HIS A 16 -3.24 40.47 35.25
C HIS A 16 -3.33 40.67 36.77
N GLU A 17 -3.03 39.64 37.56
CA GLU A 17 -2.89 39.76 39.02
C GLU A 17 -1.70 40.64 39.43
N GLU A 18 -0.55 40.49 38.78
CA GLU A 18 0.65 41.32 39.01
C GLU A 18 0.38 42.80 38.67
N LEU A 19 -0.23 43.10 37.51
CA LEU A 19 -0.63 44.46 37.15
C LEU A 19 -1.65 45.06 38.13
N LYS A 20 -2.59 44.25 38.63
CA LYS A 20 -3.56 44.68 39.64
C LYS A 20 -2.89 44.99 40.98
N SER A 21 -1.94 44.16 41.40
CA SER A 21 -1.11 44.40 42.60
C SER A 21 -0.30 45.69 42.47
N LEU A 22 0.38 45.90 41.33
CA LEU A 22 1.16 47.10 41.05
C LEU A 22 0.31 48.37 41.05
N THR A 23 -0.92 48.31 40.50
CA THR A 23 -1.87 49.44 40.49
C THR A 23 -2.31 49.81 41.91
N ILE A 24 -2.57 48.80 42.76
CA ILE A 24 -2.91 49.02 44.18
C ILE A 24 -1.71 49.65 44.93
N GLU A 25 -0.49 49.20 44.66
CA GLU A 25 0.70 49.76 45.29
C GLU A 25 0.97 51.22 44.85
N GLN A 26 0.82 51.54 43.57
CA GLN A 26 0.96 52.90 43.04
C GLN A 26 -0.07 53.84 43.67
N THR A 27 -1.35 53.47 43.68
CA THR A 27 -2.41 54.29 44.29
C THR A 27 -2.22 54.49 45.79
N LEU A 28 -1.71 53.50 46.53
CA LEU A 28 -1.36 53.64 47.95
C LEU A 28 -0.18 54.63 48.17
N ARG A 29 0.84 54.59 47.29
CA ARG A 29 1.97 55.52 47.31
C ARG A 29 1.52 56.95 46.99
N GLU A 30 0.63 57.13 46.01
CA GLU A 30 0.05 58.44 45.67
C GLU A 30 -0.78 59.02 46.83
N GLN A 31 -1.65 58.23 47.48
CA GLN A 31 -2.38 58.67 48.68
C GLN A 31 -1.44 59.06 49.83
N THR A 32 -0.34 58.33 50.00
CA THR A 32 0.68 58.63 51.03
C THR A 32 1.39 59.96 50.73
N LEU A 33 1.75 60.21 49.47
CA LEU A 33 2.36 61.48 49.01
C LEU A 33 1.40 62.67 49.13
N LEU A 34 0.12 62.49 48.79
CA LEU A 34 -0.92 63.50 48.98
C LEU A 34 -1.06 63.88 50.46
N SER A 35 -1.21 62.91 51.35
CA SER A 35 -1.30 63.16 52.80
C SER A 35 -0.03 63.83 53.37
N ALA A 36 1.16 63.48 52.87
CA ALA A 36 2.39 64.14 53.25
C ALA A 36 2.45 65.60 52.77
N SER A 37 1.99 65.87 51.54
CA SER A 37 1.94 67.23 50.99
C SER A 37 0.93 68.11 51.72
N GLU A 38 -0.21 67.58 52.16
CA GLU A 38 -1.21 68.33 52.94
C GLU A 38 -0.68 68.71 54.33
N LYS A 39 -0.03 67.77 55.03
CA LYS A 39 0.65 68.03 56.30
C LYS A 39 1.73 69.10 56.16
N LEU A 40 2.50 69.06 55.07
CA LEU A 40 3.53 70.06 54.80
C LEU A 40 2.93 71.46 54.56
N LYS A 41 1.80 71.56 53.83
CA LYS A 41 1.07 72.82 53.64
C LYS A 41 0.58 73.41 54.96
N LEU A 42 0.00 72.59 55.85
CA LEU A 42 -0.47 73.05 57.16
C LEU A 42 0.68 73.62 58.00
N LEU A 43 1.83 72.94 58.07
CA LEU A 43 3.02 73.43 58.78
C LEU A 43 3.57 74.74 58.21
N TYR A 44 3.55 74.92 56.89
CA TYR A 44 3.93 76.21 56.28
C TYR A 44 2.92 77.32 56.57
N GLN A 45 1.62 77.01 56.64
CA GLN A 45 0.60 78.00 57.00
C GLN A 45 0.76 78.46 58.45
N GLU A 46 0.84 77.54 59.42
CA GLU A 46 1.05 77.87 60.84
C GLU A 46 2.32 78.73 61.05
N ARG A 47 3.39 78.40 60.34
CA ARG A 47 4.65 79.17 60.38
C ARG A 47 4.52 80.56 59.77
N THR A 48 3.71 80.71 58.73
CA THR A 48 3.41 82.01 58.11
C THR A 48 2.59 82.88 59.06
N ASP A 49 1.50 82.33 59.61
CA ASP A 49 0.62 83.03 60.57
C ASP A 49 1.40 83.50 61.81
N THR A 50 2.34 82.67 62.30
CA THR A 50 3.24 83.00 63.41
C THR A 50 4.16 84.18 63.09
N LEU A 51 4.76 84.21 61.90
CA LEU A 51 5.62 85.32 61.45
C LEU A 51 4.82 86.60 61.25
N GLU A 52 3.60 86.52 60.69
CA GLU A 52 2.70 87.67 60.56
C GLU A 52 2.26 88.25 61.92
N ALA A 53 2.09 87.40 62.94
CA ALA A 53 1.82 87.86 64.29
C ALA A 53 3.02 88.61 64.89
N GLN A 54 4.25 88.11 64.69
CA GLN A 54 5.48 88.79 65.13
C GLN A 54 5.68 90.14 64.43
N VAL A 55 5.48 90.21 63.11
CA VAL A 55 5.57 91.47 62.36
C VAL A 55 4.53 92.49 62.82
N ARG A 56 3.31 92.05 63.15
CA ARG A 56 2.26 92.91 63.73
C ARG A 56 2.63 93.44 65.12
N SER A 57 3.24 92.63 65.98
CA SER A 57 3.76 93.09 67.29
C SER A 57 4.84 94.15 67.10
N LEU A 58 5.89 93.84 66.34
CA LEU A 58 7.03 94.75 66.17
C LEU A 58 6.64 96.09 65.55
N ARG A 59 5.65 96.12 64.65
CA ARG A 59 5.10 97.38 64.10
C ARG A 59 4.35 98.20 65.16
N LYS A 60 3.65 97.55 66.09
CA LYS A 60 2.98 98.23 67.21
C LYS A 60 4.03 98.82 68.17
N ASP A 61 5.02 98.02 68.54
CA ASP A 61 6.10 98.42 69.46
C ASP A 61 6.92 99.60 68.90
N LEU A 62 7.19 99.59 67.57
CA LEU A 62 7.82 100.70 66.86
C LEU A 62 6.98 101.98 66.92
N SER A 63 5.68 101.92 66.61
CA SER A 63 4.78 103.08 66.64
C SER A 63 4.64 103.68 68.05
N GLU A 64 4.65 102.83 69.08
CA GLU A 64 4.63 103.27 70.48
C GLU A 64 5.94 103.96 70.88
N SER A 65 7.08 103.47 70.39
CA SER A 65 8.40 104.13 70.54
C SER A 65 8.48 105.48 69.83
N GLU A 66 8.01 105.57 68.58
CA GLU A 66 7.96 106.81 67.79
C GLU A 66 7.14 107.89 68.51
N LYS A 67 5.95 107.53 69.00
CA LYS A 67 5.08 108.42 69.77
C LYS A 67 5.76 108.93 71.06
N ASN A 68 6.48 108.06 71.77
CA ASN A 68 7.25 108.46 72.96
C ASN A 68 8.39 109.43 72.62
N CYS A 69 9.03 109.28 71.45
CA CYS A 69 10.05 110.22 70.98
C CYS A 69 9.46 111.60 70.63
N GLU A 70 8.27 111.65 70.05
CA GLU A 70 7.56 112.90 69.75
C GLU A 70 7.15 113.65 71.02
N ASP A 71 6.63 112.95 72.04
CA ASP A 71 6.28 113.51 73.35
C ASP A 71 7.51 114.13 74.06
N LEU A 72 8.64 113.42 74.07
CA LEU A 72 9.90 113.93 74.62
C LEU A 72 10.41 115.16 73.85
N LYS A 73 10.26 115.18 72.52
CA LYS A 73 10.62 116.32 71.66
C LYS A 73 9.71 117.53 71.91
N GLY A 74 8.44 117.31 72.24
CA GLY A 74 7.52 118.36 72.70
C GLY A 74 7.95 118.97 74.04
N ARG A 75 8.32 118.12 75.01
CA ARG A 75 8.82 118.55 76.34
C ARG A 75 10.10 119.37 76.25
N LEU A 76 11.05 118.98 75.40
CA LEU A 76 12.31 119.72 75.21
C LEU A 76 12.07 121.15 74.69
N LYS A 77 11.22 121.31 73.68
CA LYS A 77 10.84 122.64 73.13
C LYS A 77 10.19 123.56 74.17
N HIS A 78 9.43 123.00 75.11
CA HIS A 78 8.83 123.77 76.19
C HIS A 78 9.90 124.27 77.18
N GLN A 79 10.93 123.46 77.45
CA GLN A 79 12.07 123.84 78.29
C GLN A 79 12.96 124.91 77.63
N ASP A 80 13.23 124.80 76.33
CA ASP A 80 14.00 125.80 75.56
C ASP A 80 13.30 127.17 75.55
N SER A 81 11.97 127.18 75.46
CA SER A 81 11.16 128.41 75.48
C SER A 81 11.23 129.17 76.81
N LEU A 82 11.41 128.45 77.93
CA LEU A 82 11.56 129.05 79.26
C LEU A 82 12.93 129.72 79.43
N ILE A 83 13.99 129.15 78.84
CA ILE A 83 15.36 129.66 78.94
C ILE A 83 15.54 130.95 78.13
N ALA A 84 14.88 131.07 76.98
CA ALA A 84 14.97 132.25 76.11
C ALA A 84 14.38 133.56 76.72
N THR A 85 13.62 133.47 77.82
CA THR A 85 12.92 134.63 78.42
C THR A 85 13.75 135.34 79.51
N SER A 86 14.89 134.78 79.93
CA SER A 86 15.66 135.23 81.09
C SER A 86 17.11 135.60 80.77
N ASN A 87 17.34 136.69 80.02
CA ASN A 87 18.43 137.67 80.25
C ASN A 87 18.49 138.76 79.17
N TYR A 88 18.13 140.00 79.52
CA TYR A 88 18.56 141.21 78.79
C TYR A 88 19.29 142.16 79.75
N ASN A 89 20.49 142.55 79.33
CA ASN A 89 21.50 143.32 80.06
C ASN A 89 21.01 144.54 80.86
N ARG A 90 21.56 144.73 82.07
CA ARG A 90 21.89 146.07 82.61
C ARG A 90 23.22 146.04 83.39
N VAL A 91 24.25 146.66 82.81
CA VAL A 91 25.44 147.14 83.54
C VAL A 91 25.24 148.64 83.78
N GLY A 92 25.39 149.09 85.03
CA GLY A 92 25.10 150.46 85.44
C GLY A 92 26.33 151.39 85.43
N GLY A 93 26.11 152.66 85.08
CA GLY A 93 27.08 153.75 85.28
C GLY A 93 26.64 154.69 86.41
N LEU A 94 27.60 155.12 87.24
CA LEU A 94 27.36 155.96 88.43
C LEU A 94 27.55 157.46 88.15
N CYS A 95 26.94 158.32 88.96
CA CYS A 95 26.99 159.77 88.79
C CYS A 95 27.94 160.50 89.77
N LEU A 96 28.17 161.79 89.53
CA LEU A 96 29.25 162.61 90.10
C LEU A 96 29.38 162.64 91.65
N LYS A 97 28.34 162.26 92.41
CA LYS A 97 28.44 162.19 93.88
C LYS A 97 29.21 160.96 94.38
N CYS A 98 29.35 159.91 93.58
CA CYS A 98 30.06 158.69 93.99
C CYS A 98 31.59 158.84 93.93
N ALA A 99 32.12 159.65 92.99
CA ALA A 99 33.55 159.87 92.84
C ALA A 99 34.21 160.53 94.07
N GLN A 100 33.45 161.29 94.88
CA GLN A 100 33.94 161.89 96.12
C GLN A 100 33.90 160.94 97.33
N HIS A 101 33.23 159.79 97.24
CA HIS A 101 33.41 158.69 98.19
C HIS A 101 34.63 157.83 97.84
N GLU A 102 34.92 157.65 96.55
CA GLU A 102 35.98 156.77 96.05
C GLU A 102 37.40 157.20 96.53
N ALA A 103 37.64 158.51 96.67
CA ALA A 103 38.89 159.05 97.22
C ALA A 103 39.12 158.74 98.71
N VAL A 104 38.04 158.57 99.51
CA VAL A 104 38.14 158.21 100.94
C VAL A 104 38.17 156.69 101.13
N LEU A 105 37.44 155.95 100.29
CA LEU A 105 37.45 154.49 100.29
C LEU A 105 38.79 153.92 99.78
N SER A 106 39.53 154.63 98.92
CA SER A 106 40.81 154.16 98.37
C SER A 106 41.88 153.79 99.44
N GLN A 107 41.84 154.40 100.63
CA GLN A 107 42.78 154.11 101.72
C GLN A 107 42.29 153.05 102.73
N THR A 108 41.02 152.64 102.67
CA THR A 108 40.43 151.63 103.58
C THR A 108 39.86 150.39 102.86
N HIS A 109 39.65 150.45 101.55
CA HIS A 109 39.08 149.36 100.72
C HIS A 109 40.08 148.70 99.77
N SER A 110 41.37 149.08 99.79
CA SER A 110 42.41 148.47 98.94
C SER A 110 42.42 146.93 99.00
N ASN A 111 42.17 146.34 100.18
CA ASN A 111 42.07 144.88 100.35
C ASN A 111 40.85 144.29 99.61
N VAL A 112 39.69 144.96 99.67
CA VAL A 112 38.46 144.52 98.99
C VAL A 112 38.59 144.61 97.46
N HIS A 113 39.26 145.64 96.96
CA HIS A 113 39.58 145.75 95.53
C HIS A 113 40.59 144.67 95.09
N MET A 114 41.63 144.39 95.89
CA MET A 114 42.58 143.30 95.63
C MET A 114 41.87 141.94 95.52
N GLN A 115 41.06 141.58 96.52
CA GLN A 115 40.26 140.34 96.53
C GLN A 115 39.30 140.25 95.34
N THR A 116 38.74 141.39 94.90
CA THR A 116 37.89 141.44 93.71
C THR A 116 38.67 141.20 92.42
N ILE A 117 39.87 141.76 92.29
CA ILE A 117 40.78 141.54 91.15
C ILE A 117 41.31 140.10 91.13
N GLU A 118 41.65 139.53 92.28
CA GLU A 118 42.07 138.12 92.42
C GLU A 118 40.94 137.18 92.00
N ARG A 119 39.70 137.41 92.49
CA ARG A 119 38.53 136.65 92.08
C ARG A 119 38.27 136.75 90.58
N LEU A 120 38.26 137.96 90.01
CA LEU A 120 38.02 138.15 88.57
C LEU A 120 39.16 137.57 87.71
N THR A 121 40.39 137.60 88.20
CA THR A 121 41.55 136.95 87.57
C THR A 121 41.36 135.44 87.54
N LYS A 122 41.00 134.86 88.69
CA LYS A 122 40.69 133.43 88.79
C LYS A 122 39.51 133.02 87.92
N GLU A 123 38.40 133.77 87.93
CA GLU A 123 37.24 133.50 87.05
C GLU A 123 37.63 133.57 85.57
N ARG A 124 38.51 134.50 85.18
CA ARG A 124 39.04 134.60 83.81
C ARG A 124 39.98 133.44 83.47
N ASP A 125 40.80 132.97 84.40
CA ASP A 125 41.71 131.84 84.20
C ASP A 125 40.94 130.51 84.14
N ASP A 126 40.00 130.29 85.06
CA ASP A 126 39.05 129.16 85.03
C ASP A 126 38.25 129.12 83.69
N LEU A 127 37.83 130.29 83.18
CA LEU A 127 37.17 130.41 81.87
C LEU A 127 38.11 130.18 80.68
N MET A 128 39.39 130.58 80.78
CA MET A 128 40.39 130.29 79.75
C MET A 128 40.74 128.81 79.70
N ASP A 129 40.90 128.15 80.86
CA ASP A 129 41.11 126.71 80.95
C ASP A 129 39.90 125.93 80.43
N ALA A 130 38.68 126.38 80.75
CA ALA A 130 37.46 125.84 80.15
C ALA A 130 37.44 126.02 78.62
N LEU A 131 37.81 127.19 78.09
CA LEU A 131 37.89 127.46 76.65
C LEU A 131 38.95 126.59 75.95
N VAL A 132 40.13 126.41 76.55
CA VAL A 132 41.20 125.53 76.04
C VAL A 132 40.74 124.08 76.05
N SER A 133 40.07 123.63 77.11
CA SER A 133 39.50 122.28 77.20
C SER A 133 38.41 122.04 76.14
N VAL A 134 37.50 123.00 75.94
CA VAL A 134 36.47 122.95 74.88
C VAL A 134 37.11 122.93 73.50
N ARG A 135 38.16 123.73 73.24
CA ARG A 135 38.90 123.71 71.96
C ARG A 135 39.59 122.36 71.72
N ARG A 136 40.26 121.77 72.71
CA ARG A 136 40.84 120.43 72.61
C ARG A 136 39.77 119.39 72.30
N ASN A 137 38.66 119.40 73.04
CA ASN A 137 37.54 118.49 72.82
C ASN A 137 36.95 118.66 71.40
N LEU A 138 36.80 119.88 70.89
CA LEU A 138 36.33 120.15 69.53
C LEU A 138 37.28 119.55 68.48
N SER A 139 38.60 119.75 68.61
CA SER A 139 39.59 119.16 67.70
C SER A 139 39.60 117.63 67.75
N GLU A 140 39.45 117.03 68.93
CA GLU A 140 39.31 115.57 69.05
C GLU A 140 38.03 115.05 68.39
N MET A 141 36.90 115.75 68.53
CA MET A 141 35.65 115.36 67.87
C MET A 141 35.76 115.50 66.35
N GLN A 142 36.38 116.58 65.84
CA GLN A 142 36.66 116.75 64.41
C GLN A 142 37.58 115.64 63.85
N GLN A 143 38.59 115.21 64.61
CA GLN A 143 39.45 114.10 64.22
C GLN A 143 38.69 112.76 64.23
N ARG A 144 37.85 112.50 65.24
CA ARG A 144 37.00 111.30 65.30
C ARG A 144 35.98 111.27 64.17
N GLU A 145 35.34 112.41 63.87
CA GLU A 145 34.42 112.59 62.75
C GLU A 145 35.12 112.32 61.41
N SER A 146 36.30 112.90 61.18
CA SER A 146 37.10 112.67 59.97
C SER A 146 37.52 111.19 59.82
N SER A 147 37.87 110.54 60.93
CA SER A 147 38.25 109.12 60.95
C SER A 147 37.05 108.21 60.68
N ALA A 148 35.89 108.51 61.26
CA ALA A 148 34.64 107.80 61.03
C ALA A 148 34.14 108.00 59.58
N TYR A 149 34.28 109.21 59.03
CA TYR A 149 33.94 109.51 57.64
C TYR A 149 34.76 108.65 56.66
N GLU A 150 36.07 108.56 56.83
CA GLU A 150 36.92 107.75 55.96
C GLU A 150 36.66 106.23 56.14
N GLN A 151 36.35 105.77 57.36
CA GLN A 151 35.90 104.40 57.60
C GLN A 151 34.57 104.08 56.90
N VAL A 152 33.58 104.98 56.97
CA VAL A 152 32.30 104.83 56.28
C VAL A 152 32.51 104.80 54.77
N LYS A 153 33.36 105.69 54.23
CA LYS A 153 33.72 105.73 52.81
C LYS A 153 34.37 104.42 52.33
N GLN A 154 35.31 103.87 53.09
CA GLN A 154 35.92 102.56 52.78
C GLN A 154 34.90 101.42 52.87
N ALA A 155 34.03 101.42 53.89
CA ALA A 155 32.97 100.42 54.03
C ALA A 155 31.95 100.47 52.88
N VAL A 156 31.60 101.67 52.40
CA VAL A 156 30.75 101.87 51.21
C VAL A 156 31.44 101.30 49.97
N GLN A 157 32.70 101.66 49.70
CA GLN A 157 33.46 101.14 48.55
C GLN A 157 33.53 99.60 48.54
N MET A 158 33.91 98.99 49.67
CA MET A 158 33.93 97.53 49.83
C MET A 158 32.55 96.89 49.60
N THR A 159 31.48 97.56 50.02
CA THR A 159 30.09 97.09 49.82
C THR A 159 29.64 97.25 48.36
N GLU A 160 30.04 98.31 47.67
CA GLU A 160 29.80 98.53 46.24
C GLU A 160 30.52 97.50 45.39
N GLU A 161 31.80 97.20 45.67
CA GLU A 161 32.56 96.14 45.01
C GLU A 161 31.94 94.76 45.24
N ALA A 162 31.58 94.42 46.48
CA ALA A 162 30.89 93.16 46.78
C ALA A 162 29.52 93.05 46.09
N ASN A 163 28.77 94.16 46.00
CA ASN A 163 27.50 94.21 45.26
C ASN A 163 27.71 94.07 43.74
N LEU A 164 28.78 94.63 43.18
CA LEU A 164 29.13 94.48 41.77
C LEU A 164 29.49 93.03 41.42
N GLU A 165 30.33 92.37 42.23
CA GLU A 165 30.66 90.95 42.02
C GLU A 165 29.45 90.04 42.23
N LYS A 166 28.60 90.32 43.24
CA LYS A 166 27.31 89.66 43.40
C LYS A 166 26.41 89.82 42.17
N MET A 167 26.34 91.02 41.59
CA MET A 167 25.54 91.28 40.39
C MET A 167 26.09 90.53 39.17
N LYS A 168 27.43 90.53 38.96
CA LYS A 168 28.08 89.73 37.91
C LYS A 168 27.75 88.24 38.04
N ALA A 169 27.87 87.68 39.25
CA ALA A 169 27.56 86.29 39.53
C ALA A 169 26.07 85.96 39.30
N LEU A 170 25.15 86.83 39.70
CA LEU A 170 23.71 86.67 39.44
C LEU A 170 23.41 86.65 37.93
N VAL A 171 23.95 87.60 37.17
CA VAL A 171 23.78 87.64 35.70
C VAL A 171 24.36 86.38 35.02
N GLN A 172 25.52 85.89 35.48
CA GLN A 172 26.08 84.64 34.97
C GLN A 172 25.19 83.42 35.28
N CYS A 173 24.65 83.34 36.50
CA CYS A 173 23.70 82.30 36.89
C CYS A 173 22.41 82.35 36.06
N GLU A 174 21.86 83.54 35.79
CA GLU A 174 20.68 83.71 34.93
C GLU A 174 20.97 83.34 33.47
N GLN A 175 22.14 83.73 32.94
CA GLN A 175 22.57 83.33 31.59
C GLN A 175 22.68 81.81 31.46
N LEU A 176 23.39 81.16 32.38
CA LEU A 176 23.53 79.70 32.42
C LEU A 176 22.18 78.99 32.57
N LYS A 177 21.30 79.49 33.47
CA LYS A 177 19.94 78.96 33.62
C LYS A 177 19.15 79.08 32.30
N SER A 178 19.21 80.22 31.62
CA SER A 178 18.52 80.42 30.35
C SER A 178 19.04 79.49 29.24
N GLU A 179 20.34 79.16 29.24
CA GLU A 179 20.89 78.22 28.27
C GLU A 179 20.53 76.76 28.62
N MET A 180 20.50 76.39 29.89
CA MET A 180 19.98 75.09 30.34
C MET A 180 18.51 74.91 29.97
N GLU A 181 17.68 75.96 30.11
CA GLU A 181 16.28 75.96 29.65
C GLU A 181 16.20 75.83 28.11
N ARG A 182 16.98 76.58 27.33
CA ARG A 182 17.04 76.42 25.86
C ARG A 182 17.48 75.02 25.42
N GLN A 183 18.43 74.41 26.12
CA GLN A 183 18.88 73.05 25.82
C GLN A 183 17.82 72.01 26.18
N LYS A 184 17.17 72.16 27.34
CA LYS A 184 16.01 71.35 27.73
C LYS A 184 14.91 71.43 26.67
N ASP A 185 14.48 72.63 26.27
CA ASP A 185 13.43 72.83 25.27
C ASP A 185 13.80 72.23 23.91
N ARG A 186 15.08 72.24 23.52
CA ARG A 186 15.56 71.59 22.29
C ARG A 186 15.46 70.07 22.39
N LEU A 187 15.90 69.48 23.50
CA LEU A 187 15.84 68.04 23.75
C LEU A 187 14.39 67.53 23.88
N GLU A 188 13.50 68.30 24.52
CA GLU A 188 12.08 67.95 24.61
C GLU A 188 11.40 67.99 23.23
N ARG A 189 11.70 69.00 22.40
CA ARG A 189 11.21 69.06 21.00
C ARG A 189 11.75 67.92 20.14
N GLU A 190 13.03 67.58 20.24
CA GLU A 190 13.60 66.43 19.53
C GLU A 190 12.96 65.13 20.00
N LEU A 191 12.77 64.94 21.32
CA LEU A 191 12.09 63.77 21.87
C LEU A 191 10.65 63.63 21.34
N ILE A 192 9.89 64.72 21.30
CA ILE A 192 8.53 64.73 20.72
C ILE A 192 8.59 64.36 19.24
N ALA A 193 9.45 65.00 18.44
CA ALA A 193 9.58 64.69 17.01
C ALA A 193 9.97 63.22 16.75
N GLN A 194 10.82 62.62 17.59
CA GLN A 194 11.17 61.20 17.51
C GLN A 194 10.03 60.27 17.96
N LEU A 195 9.20 60.69 18.91
CA LEU A 195 7.99 59.95 19.32
C LEU A 195 6.91 59.99 18.24
N ASP A 196 6.65 61.16 17.66
CA ASP A 196 5.71 61.35 16.55
C ASP A 196 6.13 60.54 15.33
N LYS A 197 7.41 60.64 14.91
CA LYS A 197 7.95 59.82 13.82
C LYS A 197 7.78 58.32 14.05
N ARG A 198 8.01 57.84 15.28
CA ARG A 198 7.79 56.42 15.64
C ARG A 198 6.29 56.06 15.66
N ALA A 199 5.41 57.00 15.98
CA ALA A 199 3.97 56.80 15.91
C ALA A 199 3.53 56.66 14.44
N ASP A 200 4.00 57.54 13.56
CA ASP A 200 3.76 57.50 12.11
C ASP A 200 4.28 56.19 11.48
N GLU A 201 5.52 55.80 11.75
CA GLU A 201 6.10 54.52 11.29
C GLU A 201 5.27 53.31 11.77
N LYS A 202 4.81 53.35 13.03
CA LYS A 202 3.95 52.30 13.61
C LYS A 202 2.52 52.32 13.07
N GLU A 203 2.02 53.45 12.58
CA GLU A 203 0.71 53.56 11.94
C GLU A 203 0.78 53.12 10.48
N ALA A 204 1.82 53.51 9.74
CA ALA A 204 2.11 53.03 8.39
C ALA A 204 2.23 51.48 8.37
N LEU A 205 3.06 50.89 9.24
CA LEU A 205 3.18 49.43 9.38
C LEU A 205 1.86 48.75 9.75
N ARG A 206 1.02 49.38 10.58
CA ARG A 206 -0.32 48.85 10.90
C ARG A 206 -1.28 48.95 9.71
N GLY A 207 -1.15 50.00 8.88
CA GLY A 207 -1.89 50.15 7.63
C GLY A 207 -1.51 49.10 6.59
N GLU A 208 -0.22 48.83 6.42
CA GLU A 208 0.29 47.77 5.52
C GLU A 208 -0.14 46.38 5.98
N MET A 209 0.09 46.02 7.25
CA MET A 209 -0.37 44.77 7.85
C MET A 209 -1.89 44.58 7.73
N LYS A 210 -2.67 45.67 7.80
CA LYS A 210 -4.12 45.62 7.59
C LYS A 210 -4.47 45.30 6.13
N LYS A 211 -3.82 45.94 5.16
CA LYS A 211 -4.01 45.66 3.73
C LYS A 211 -3.65 44.22 3.39
N GLU A 212 -2.47 43.75 3.82
CA GLU A 212 -2.06 42.35 3.61
C GLU A 212 -3.08 41.37 4.18
N ARG A 213 -3.59 41.63 5.41
CA ARG A 213 -4.63 40.82 6.02
C ARG A 213 -5.94 40.83 5.22
N GLU A 214 -6.34 41.97 4.66
CA GLU A 214 -7.54 42.12 3.82
C GLU A 214 -7.37 41.40 2.47
N ASP A 215 -6.20 41.50 1.85
CA ASP A 215 -5.84 40.79 0.61
C ASP A 215 -5.81 39.27 0.82
N LEU A 216 -5.19 38.79 1.90
CA LEU A 216 -5.22 37.38 2.29
C LEU A 216 -6.65 36.90 2.59
N ALA A 217 -7.46 37.70 3.28
CA ALA A 217 -8.86 37.35 3.56
C ALA A 217 -9.69 37.23 2.27
N SER A 218 -9.50 38.14 1.31
CA SER A 218 -10.15 38.06 -0.01
C SER A 218 -9.71 36.83 -0.79
N THR A 219 -8.43 36.49 -0.75
CA THR A 219 -7.86 35.29 -1.40
C THR A 219 -8.42 34.01 -0.79
N VAL A 220 -8.50 33.94 0.55
CA VAL A 220 -9.11 32.82 1.27
C VAL A 220 -10.58 32.68 0.90
N MET A 221 -11.34 33.77 0.82
CA MET A 221 -12.75 33.75 0.41
C MET A 221 -12.92 33.18 -1.02
N VAL A 222 -12.11 33.62 -1.98
CA VAL A 222 -12.13 33.10 -3.36
C VAL A 222 -11.77 31.62 -3.40
N LEU A 223 -10.75 31.18 -2.65
CA LEU A 223 -10.38 29.78 -2.56
C LEU A 223 -11.47 28.92 -1.90
N SER A 224 -12.12 29.39 -0.84
CA SER A 224 -13.25 28.72 -0.21
C SER A 224 -14.44 28.57 -1.16
N GLN A 225 -14.75 29.60 -1.96
CA GLN A 225 -15.78 29.52 -2.99
C GLN A 225 -15.41 28.49 -4.07
N ASN A 226 -14.15 28.48 -4.52
CA ASN A 226 -13.67 27.49 -5.49
C ASN A 226 -13.79 26.06 -4.96
N VAL A 227 -13.40 25.81 -3.70
CA VAL A 227 -13.56 24.51 -3.04
C VAL A 227 -15.03 24.07 -3.05
N ALA A 228 -15.95 24.93 -2.59
CA ALA A 228 -17.39 24.62 -2.58
C ALA A 228 -17.94 24.31 -4.00
N THR A 229 -17.49 25.00 -5.04
CA THR A 229 -17.90 24.69 -6.43
C THR A 229 -17.33 23.36 -6.95
N LEU A 230 -16.12 22.98 -6.52
CA LEU A 230 -15.50 21.71 -6.88
C LEU A 230 -16.17 20.54 -6.14
N GLU A 231 -16.48 20.70 -4.85
CA GLU A 231 -17.24 19.74 -4.05
C GLU A 231 -18.62 19.46 -4.67
N ALA A 232 -19.39 20.50 -4.98
CA ALA A 232 -20.69 20.35 -5.64
C ALA A 232 -20.59 19.65 -7.02
N ARG A 233 -19.51 19.90 -7.77
CA ARG A 233 -19.24 19.22 -9.05
C ARG A 233 -18.88 17.74 -8.84
N LEU A 234 -18.09 17.42 -7.82
CA LEU A 234 -17.73 16.04 -7.47
C LEU A 234 -18.95 15.25 -7.00
N GLU A 235 -19.82 15.82 -6.17
CA GLU A 235 -21.08 15.20 -5.77
C GLU A 235 -22.00 14.91 -6.96
N ARG A 236 -22.08 15.84 -7.93
CA ARG A 236 -22.89 15.66 -9.13
C ARG A 236 -22.35 14.50 -9.98
N ILE A 237 -21.04 14.49 -10.25
CA ILE A 237 -20.37 13.41 -10.99
C ILE A 237 -20.51 12.07 -10.27
N THR A 238 -20.46 12.06 -8.93
CA THR A 238 -20.64 10.84 -8.12
C THR A 238 -22.07 10.30 -8.24
N ARG A 239 -23.08 11.18 -8.23
CA ARG A 239 -24.49 10.79 -8.48
C ARG A 239 -24.70 10.28 -9.90
N GLU A 240 -24.15 10.97 -10.91
CA GLU A 240 -24.18 10.55 -12.31
C GLU A 240 -23.52 9.16 -12.50
N LYS A 241 -22.32 8.96 -11.93
CA LYS A 241 -21.60 7.67 -11.93
C LYS A 241 -22.43 6.55 -11.31
N ASN A 242 -23.02 6.78 -10.14
CA ASN A 242 -23.82 5.76 -9.46
C ASN A 242 -25.10 5.43 -10.24
N SER A 243 -25.75 6.42 -10.86
CA SER A 243 -26.89 6.18 -11.75
C SER A 243 -26.51 5.31 -12.96
N ILE A 244 -25.36 5.56 -13.58
CA ILE A 244 -24.87 4.77 -14.73
C ILE A 244 -24.46 3.35 -14.27
N ALA A 245 -23.85 3.21 -13.10
CA ALA A 245 -23.50 1.91 -12.53
C ALA A 245 -24.74 1.05 -12.28
N ASN A 246 -25.79 1.62 -11.67
CA ASN A 246 -27.06 0.93 -11.46
C ASN A 246 -27.72 0.52 -12.79
N GLN A 247 -27.74 1.41 -13.79
CA GLN A 247 -28.26 1.09 -15.14
C GLN A 247 -27.48 -0.04 -15.83
N LEU A 248 -26.15 -0.09 -15.63
CA LEU A 248 -25.31 -1.16 -16.15
C LEU A 248 -25.61 -2.49 -15.44
N GLU A 249 -25.77 -2.48 -14.12
CA GLU A 249 -26.14 -3.66 -13.33
C GLU A 249 -27.54 -4.18 -13.71
N GLU A 250 -28.53 -3.31 -13.87
CA GLU A 250 -29.86 -3.64 -14.39
C GLU A 250 -29.78 -4.27 -15.79
N ALA A 251 -29.01 -3.70 -16.70
CA ALA A 251 -28.81 -4.24 -18.06
C ALA A 251 -28.10 -5.61 -18.05
N GLN A 252 -27.10 -5.81 -17.17
CA GLN A 252 -26.43 -7.11 -16.99
C GLN A 252 -27.39 -8.17 -16.42
N ASN A 253 -28.23 -7.81 -15.46
CA ASN A 253 -29.25 -8.70 -14.91
C ASN A 253 -30.32 -9.07 -15.95
N GLN A 254 -30.70 -8.14 -16.83
CA GLN A 254 -31.60 -8.41 -17.96
C GLN A 254 -30.96 -9.30 -19.04
N LEU A 255 -29.69 -9.06 -19.39
CA LEU A 255 -28.96 -9.91 -20.34
C LEU A 255 -28.80 -11.33 -19.83
N THR A 256 -28.41 -11.51 -18.56
CA THR A 256 -28.26 -12.85 -17.96
C THR A 256 -29.59 -13.59 -17.84
N SER A 257 -30.71 -12.92 -17.55
CA SER A 257 -32.02 -13.57 -17.58
C SER A 257 -32.44 -13.97 -19.00
N GLN A 258 -32.21 -13.12 -20.00
CA GLN A 258 -32.45 -13.45 -21.42
C GLN A 258 -31.57 -14.62 -21.90
N GLU A 259 -30.29 -14.67 -21.50
CA GLU A 259 -29.41 -15.81 -21.79
C GLU A 259 -29.92 -17.11 -21.17
N MET A 260 -30.44 -17.08 -19.94
CA MET A 260 -31.07 -18.26 -19.32
C MET A 260 -32.33 -18.70 -20.07
N GLU A 261 -33.19 -17.76 -20.49
CA GLU A 261 -34.39 -18.05 -21.28
C GLU A 261 -34.04 -18.65 -22.65
N VAL A 262 -33.09 -18.04 -23.38
CA VAL A 262 -32.61 -18.56 -24.68
C VAL A 262 -32.01 -19.96 -24.50
N ASN A 263 -31.18 -20.18 -23.48
CA ASN A 263 -30.61 -21.50 -23.20
C ASN A 263 -31.68 -22.55 -22.90
N LYS A 264 -32.74 -22.19 -22.14
CA LYS A 264 -33.89 -23.05 -21.88
C LYS A 264 -34.65 -23.37 -23.16
N VAL A 265 -35.04 -22.38 -23.96
CA VAL A 265 -35.77 -22.57 -25.23
C VAL A 265 -34.95 -23.38 -26.22
N CYS A 266 -33.64 -23.13 -26.34
CA CYS A 266 -32.74 -23.96 -27.15
C CYS A 266 -32.64 -25.41 -26.61
N GLY A 267 -32.70 -25.61 -25.29
CA GLY A 267 -32.79 -26.93 -24.67
C GLY A 267 -34.07 -27.67 -25.05
N GLU A 268 -35.22 -27.01 -24.90
CA GLU A 268 -36.54 -27.54 -25.27
C GLU A 268 -36.63 -27.85 -26.77
N MET A 269 -36.15 -26.94 -27.63
CA MET A 269 -36.10 -27.15 -29.08
C MET A 269 -35.20 -28.33 -29.47
N ARG A 270 -34.03 -28.51 -28.82
CA ARG A 270 -33.18 -29.69 -29.02
C ARG A 270 -33.88 -30.99 -28.61
N LEU A 271 -34.63 -30.98 -27.50
CA LEU A 271 -35.42 -32.14 -27.07
C LEU A 271 -36.53 -32.47 -28.08
N GLN A 272 -37.28 -31.47 -28.54
CA GLN A 272 -38.33 -31.64 -29.57
C GLN A 272 -37.75 -32.12 -30.91
N LEU A 273 -36.61 -31.58 -31.34
CA LEU A 273 -35.91 -32.02 -32.55
C LEU A 273 -35.45 -33.47 -32.44
N ASN A 274 -34.89 -33.86 -31.29
CA ASN A 274 -34.50 -35.26 -31.05
C ASN A 274 -35.71 -36.19 -31.03
N GLN A 275 -36.83 -35.80 -30.38
CA GLN A 275 -38.06 -36.59 -30.38
C GLN A 275 -38.66 -36.76 -31.78
N THR A 276 -38.71 -35.69 -32.58
CA THR A 276 -39.23 -35.76 -33.96
C THR A 276 -38.30 -36.57 -34.87
N LYS A 277 -36.98 -36.44 -34.71
CA LYS A 277 -36.00 -37.30 -35.40
C LYS A 277 -36.18 -38.78 -35.05
N MET A 278 -36.29 -39.15 -33.77
CA MET A 278 -36.53 -40.54 -33.37
C MET A 278 -37.82 -41.12 -33.95
N LYS A 279 -38.91 -40.32 -33.96
CA LYS A 279 -40.19 -40.73 -34.59
C LYS A 279 -40.04 -40.91 -36.11
N LYS A 280 -39.30 -40.03 -36.78
CA LYS A 280 -39.00 -40.13 -38.22
C LYS A 280 -38.18 -41.39 -38.51
N ASP A 281 -37.12 -41.63 -37.76
CA ASP A 281 -36.19 -42.75 -38.00
C ASP A 281 -36.89 -44.12 -37.78
N GLU A 282 -37.84 -44.20 -36.83
CA GLU A 282 -38.70 -45.37 -36.63
C GLU A 282 -39.71 -45.55 -37.79
N ALA A 283 -40.38 -44.48 -38.22
CA ALA A 283 -41.28 -44.53 -39.39
C ALA A 283 -40.54 -44.91 -40.69
N GLU A 284 -39.29 -44.45 -40.89
CA GLU A 284 -38.42 -44.86 -41.99
C GLU A 284 -37.99 -46.33 -41.88
N LYS A 285 -37.87 -46.88 -40.67
CA LYS A 285 -37.61 -48.30 -40.42
C LYS A 285 -38.84 -49.14 -40.74
N GLU A 286 -40.02 -48.78 -40.22
CA GLU A 286 -41.29 -49.43 -40.55
C GLU A 286 -41.53 -49.44 -42.07
N HIS A 287 -41.36 -48.30 -42.75
CA HIS A 287 -41.50 -48.21 -44.20
C HIS A 287 -40.51 -49.12 -44.96
N ARG A 288 -39.26 -49.24 -44.49
CA ARG A 288 -38.29 -50.20 -45.06
C ARG A 288 -38.72 -51.65 -44.84
N GLU A 289 -39.27 -51.98 -43.68
CA GLU A 289 -39.80 -53.32 -43.39
C GLU A 289 -41.02 -53.66 -44.27
N TYR A 290 -41.99 -52.74 -44.39
CA TYR A 290 -43.13 -52.89 -45.29
C TYR A 290 -42.67 -53.07 -46.74
N ARG A 291 -41.79 -52.20 -47.26
CA ARG A 291 -41.23 -52.32 -48.61
C ARG A 291 -40.56 -53.68 -48.83
N THR A 292 -39.81 -54.18 -47.84
CA THR A 292 -39.15 -55.49 -47.92
C THR A 292 -40.14 -56.65 -47.91
N LYS A 293 -41.23 -56.55 -47.14
CA LYS A 293 -42.33 -57.54 -47.17
C LYS A 293 -43.02 -57.56 -48.53
N THR A 294 -43.40 -56.39 -49.06
CA THR A 294 -44.04 -56.28 -50.38
C THR A 294 -43.14 -56.79 -51.50
N ILE A 295 -41.82 -56.53 -51.46
CA ILE A 295 -40.89 -57.10 -52.45
C ILE A 295 -40.90 -58.63 -52.40
N ARG A 296 -40.84 -59.24 -51.21
CA ARG A 296 -40.91 -60.71 -51.07
C ARG A 296 -42.26 -61.29 -51.52
N GLU A 297 -43.36 -60.59 -51.23
CA GLU A 297 -44.70 -60.98 -51.70
C GLU A 297 -44.79 -60.94 -53.22
N LEU A 298 -44.19 -59.93 -53.87
CA LEU A 298 -44.06 -59.86 -55.32
C LEU A 298 -43.15 -60.96 -55.88
N GLU A 299 -41.98 -61.20 -55.29
CA GLU A 299 -41.08 -62.31 -55.69
C GLU A 299 -41.77 -63.68 -55.63
N ILE A 300 -42.58 -63.94 -54.60
CA ILE A 300 -43.39 -65.17 -54.47
C ILE A 300 -44.47 -65.22 -55.58
N LYS A 301 -45.11 -64.08 -55.88
CA LYS A 301 -46.12 -64.01 -56.96
C LYS A 301 -45.51 -64.17 -58.34
N ASP A 302 -44.32 -63.63 -58.58
CA ASP A 302 -43.57 -63.82 -59.82
C ASP A 302 -43.16 -65.28 -59.99
N GLN A 303 -42.68 -65.95 -58.93
CA GLN A 303 -42.41 -67.40 -58.95
C GLN A 303 -43.68 -68.25 -59.22
N GLU A 304 -44.83 -67.84 -58.67
CA GLU A 304 -46.12 -68.48 -58.95
C GLU A 304 -46.56 -68.26 -60.41
N ILE A 305 -46.34 -67.07 -60.96
CA ILE A 305 -46.58 -66.74 -62.38
C ILE A 305 -45.65 -67.56 -63.29
N GLU A 306 -44.36 -67.68 -62.97
CA GLU A 306 -43.42 -68.51 -63.72
C GLU A 306 -43.83 -69.98 -63.72
N LYS A 307 -44.22 -70.53 -62.56
CA LYS A 307 -44.72 -71.90 -62.43
C LYS A 307 -45.97 -72.13 -63.26
N LEU A 308 -46.96 -71.24 -63.17
CA LEU A 308 -48.18 -71.31 -63.99
C LEU A 308 -47.87 -71.13 -65.49
N GLY A 309 -46.86 -70.34 -65.83
CA GLY A 309 -46.35 -70.20 -67.20
C GLY A 309 -45.74 -71.48 -67.75
N LEU A 310 -44.96 -72.20 -66.94
CA LEU A 310 -44.43 -73.53 -67.28
C LEU A 310 -45.55 -74.56 -67.45
N GLU A 311 -46.48 -74.63 -66.50
CA GLU A 311 -47.65 -75.52 -66.58
C GLU A 311 -48.53 -75.21 -67.81
N LEU A 312 -48.72 -73.93 -68.15
CA LEU A 312 -49.44 -73.52 -69.36
C LEU A 312 -48.70 -73.95 -70.63
N ASN A 313 -47.36 -73.84 -70.66
CA ASN A 313 -46.56 -74.25 -71.81
C ASN A 313 -46.50 -75.78 -71.97
N GLU A 314 -46.45 -76.55 -70.89
CA GLU A 314 -46.62 -78.02 -70.96
C GLU A 314 -47.99 -78.39 -71.54
N ASN A 315 -49.06 -77.73 -71.09
CA ASN A 315 -50.41 -77.98 -71.59
C ASN A 315 -50.56 -77.58 -73.08
N LYS A 316 -49.92 -76.49 -73.53
CA LYS A 316 -49.84 -76.15 -74.95
C LYS A 316 -49.10 -77.23 -75.76
N LEU A 317 -47.94 -77.69 -75.29
CA LEU A 317 -47.17 -78.73 -75.97
C LEU A 317 -47.96 -80.05 -76.08
N ARG A 318 -48.69 -80.44 -75.03
CA ARG A 318 -49.60 -81.59 -75.05
C ARG A 318 -50.76 -81.40 -76.04
N LEU A 319 -51.31 -80.19 -76.15
CA LEU A 319 -52.36 -79.85 -77.12
C LEU A 319 -51.83 -79.90 -78.56
N GLU A 320 -50.65 -79.33 -78.82
CA GLU A 320 -49.99 -79.37 -80.13
C GLU A 320 -49.67 -80.81 -80.56
N GLN A 321 -49.14 -81.64 -79.64
CA GLN A 321 -48.93 -83.07 -79.88
C GLN A 321 -50.25 -83.79 -80.21
N ALA A 322 -51.31 -83.58 -79.43
CA ALA A 322 -52.61 -84.19 -79.69
C ALA A 322 -53.25 -83.70 -81.02
N GLN A 323 -53.01 -82.46 -81.43
CA GLN A 323 -53.42 -81.94 -82.74
C GLN A 323 -52.64 -82.60 -83.88
N GLN A 324 -51.33 -82.83 -83.69
CA GLN A 324 -50.49 -83.54 -84.66
C GLN A 324 -50.91 -85.01 -84.79
N ASP A 325 -51.13 -85.71 -83.67
CA ASP A 325 -51.60 -87.10 -83.65
C ASP A 325 -52.99 -87.27 -84.29
N ALA A 326 -53.87 -86.28 -84.10
CA ALA A 326 -55.16 -86.21 -84.78
C ALA A 326 -55.05 -85.92 -86.30
N ALA A 327 -53.95 -85.31 -86.76
CA ALA A 327 -53.67 -85.12 -88.18
C ALA A 327 -53.17 -86.42 -88.83
N THR A 328 -52.23 -87.15 -88.19
CA THR A 328 -51.78 -88.47 -88.67
C THR A 328 -52.93 -89.47 -88.73
N ALA A 329 -53.79 -89.53 -87.71
CA ALA A 329 -54.98 -90.40 -87.71
C ALA A 329 -55.97 -90.07 -88.85
N LYS A 330 -56.09 -88.79 -89.25
CA LYS A 330 -56.91 -88.39 -90.41
C LYS A 330 -56.30 -88.83 -91.73
N ASP A 331 -54.99 -88.70 -91.90
CA ASP A 331 -54.28 -89.17 -93.10
C ASP A 331 -54.34 -90.69 -93.26
N GLU A 332 -54.34 -91.45 -92.16
CA GLU A 332 -54.51 -92.90 -92.19
C GLU A 332 -55.95 -93.31 -92.56
N CYS A 333 -56.96 -92.62 -92.02
CA CYS A 333 -58.36 -92.80 -92.45
C CYS A 333 -58.55 -92.52 -93.96
N LEU A 334 -57.90 -91.48 -94.51
CA LEU A 334 -57.95 -91.19 -95.95
C LEU A 334 -57.34 -92.32 -96.80
N LYS A 335 -56.19 -92.88 -96.39
CA LYS A 335 -55.55 -94.02 -97.07
C LYS A 335 -56.42 -95.29 -97.05
N LEU A 336 -57.07 -95.57 -95.91
CA LEU A 336 -58.00 -96.71 -95.80
C LEU A 336 -59.27 -96.50 -96.65
N THR A 337 -59.76 -95.27 -96.76
CA THR A 337 -60.92 -94.93 -97.61
C THR A 337 -60.62 -95.12 -99.10
N GLU A 338 -59.42 -94.75 -99.57
CA GLU A 338 -59.01 -95.04 -100.96
C GLU A 338 -58.87 -96.53 -101.28
N LEU A 339 -58.40 -97.34 -100.32
CA LEU A 339 -58.27 -98.80 -100.48
C LEU A 339 -59.63 -99.48 -100.55
N LEU A 340 -60.60 -99.02 -99.76
CA LEU A 340 -61.98 -99.51 -99.78
C LEU A 340 -62.62 -99.29 -101.16
N GLY A 341 -62.55 -98.06 -101.70
CA GLY A 341 -63.13 -97.74 -103.02
C GLY A 341 -62.50 -98.53 -104.19
N LYS A 342 -61.21 -98.86 -104.11
CA LYS A 342 -60.52 -99.72 -105.09
C LYS A 342 -61.02 -101.18 -105.04
N SER A 343 -61.41 -101.66 -103.86
CA SER A 343 -61.95 -103.02 -103.66
C SER A 343 -63.42 -103.15 -104.13
N GLU A 344 -64.26 -102.15 -103.83
CA GLU A 344 -65.68 -102.16 -104.19
C GLU A 344 -65.91 -102.14 -105.72
N HIS A 345 -65.06 -101.42 -106.47
CA HIS A 345 -65.13 -101.38 -107.93
C HIS A 345 -64.82 -102.75 -108.59
N GLN A 346 -63.89 -103.54 -108.03
CA GLN A 346 -63.60 -104.89 -108.52
C GLN A 346 -64.72 -105.90 -108.20
N LEU A 347 -65.45 -105.69 -107.09
CA LEU A 347 -66.58 -106.53 -106.69
C LEU A 347 -67.75 -106.44 -107.68
N HIS A 348 -68.02 -105.26 -108.24
CA HIS A 348 -69.14 -105.03 -109.17
C HIS A 348 -68.93 -105.71 -110.53
N LEU A 349 -67.74 -105.55 -111.13
CA LEU A 349 -67.37 -106.20 -112.40
C LEU A 349 -67.35 -107.74 -112.33
N THR A 350 -67.20 -108.29 -111.12
CA THR A 350 -67.22 -109.74 -110.88
C THR A 350 -68.65 -110.30 -110.73
N ARG A 351 -69.65 -109.49 -110.36
CA ARG A 351 -71.05 -109.93 -110.26
C ARG A 351 -71.68 -110.22 -111.62
N LEU A 352 -71.46 -109.38 -112.63
CA LEU A 352 -72.01 -109.57 -113.99
C LEU A 352 -71.49 -110.85 -114.70
N LYS A 353 -70.31 -111.34 -114.34
CA LYS A 353 -69.77 -112.61 -114.88
C LYS A 353 -70.27 -113.86 -114.13
N LYS A 354 -70.85 -113.70 -112.94
CA LYS A 354 -71.32 -114.79 -112.08
C LYS A 354 -72.65 -115.38 -112.55
N GLU A 355 -73.57 -114.53 -112.99
CA GLU A 355 -74.93 -114.94 -113.39
C GLU A 355 -74.93 -115.81 -114.67
N SER A 356 -73.99 -115.58 -115.58
CA SER A 356 -73.84 -116.37 -116.82
C SER A 356 -73.23 -117.77 -116.62
N ILE A 357 -72.71 -118.10 -115.43
CA ILE A 357 -72.02 -119.37 -115.13
C ILE A 357 -72.82 -120.23 -114.15
N GLN A 358 -73.73 -119.64 -113.36
CA GLN A 358 -74.42 -120.36 -112.30
C GLN A 358 -75.50 -121.35 -112.80
N HIS A 359 -75.88 -121.31 -114.08
CA HIS A 359 -76.78 -122.30 -114.70
C HIS A 359 -76.12 -123.67 -114.97
N SER A 360 -74.79 -123.77 -115.10
CA SER A 360 -74.12 -125.04 -115.39
C SER A 360 -73.77 -125.87 -114.14
N PHE A 361 -73.55 -125.23 -112.99
CA PHE A 361 -73.19 -125.92 -111.73
C PHE A 361 -74.37 -126.58 -111.00
N SER A 362 -75.60 -126.37 -111.48
CA SER A 362 -76.84 -126.97 -110.93
C SER A 362 -76.82 -128.52 -110.88
N ASN A 363 -76.01 -129.16 -111.73
CA ASN A 363 -75.93 -130.62 -111.83
C ASN A 363 -74.85 -131.28 -110.96
N GLU A 364 -73.94 -130.53 -110.32
CA GLU A 364 -72.74 -131.10 -109.67
C GLU A 364 -72.75 -130.96 -108.13
N ALA A 365 -73.53 -130.03 -107.58
CA ALA A 365 -73.58 -129.77 -106.14
C ALA A 365 -74.33 -130.83 -105.31
N LYS A 366 -75.18 -131.67 -105.93
CA LYS A 366 -75.99 -132.68 -105.22
C LYS A 366 -75.17 -133.80 -104.58
N THR A 367 -73.91 -133.99 -104.97
CA THR A 367 -73.07 -135.11 -104.54
C THR A 367 -72.22 -134.83 -103.29
N ARG A 368 -72.11 -133.56 -102.84
CA ARG A 368 -71.28 -133.18 -101.65
C ARG A 368 -72.07 -132.90 -100.37
N ALA A 369 -73.40 -132.94 -100.41
CA ALA A 369 -74.28 -132.51 -99.33
C ALA A 369 -74.41 -133.48 -98.12
N LEU A 370 -73.48 -134.43 -97.92
CA LEU A 370 -73.63 -135.52 -96.92
C LEU A 370 -72.41 -135.82 -96.03
N GLN A 371 -71.25 -135.16 -96.22
CA GLN A 371 -70.02 -135.50 -95.46
C GLN A 371 -69.53 -134.44 -94.45
N ALA A 372 -70.02 -133.20 -94.51
CA ALA A 372 -69.47 -132.11 -93.69
C ALA A 372 -70.16 -131.95 -92.31
N GLU A 373 -71.45 -132.26 -92.23
CA GLU A 373 -72.32 -131.95 -91.07
C GLU A 373 -71.99 -132.78 -89.81
N GLN A 374 -71.30 -133.92 -89.96
CA GLN A 374 -70.89 -134.76 -88.83
C GLN A 374 -69.64 -134.27 -88.08
N ARG A 375 -68.90 -133.29 -88.61
CA ARG A 375 -67.56 -132.93 -88.09
C ARG A 375 -67.53 -131.74 -87.13
N GLU A 376 -68.65 -131.03 -86.99
CA GLU A 376 -68.71 -129.77 -86.25
C GLU A 376 -68.94 -129.95 -84.73
N GLN A 377 -69.51 -131.09 -84.29
CA GLN A 377 -69.84 -131.32 -82.88
C GLN A 377 -68.65 -131.69 -81.97
N GLU A 378 -67.51 -132.16 -82.49
CA GLU A 378 -66.41 -132.68 -81.67
C GLU A 378 -65.44 -131.61 -81.12
N LEU A 379 -65.32 -130.43 -81.75
CA LEU A 379 -64.23 -129.49 -81.46
C LEU A 379 -64.49 -128.55 -80.27
N THR A 380 -65.76 -128.25 -79.96
CA THR A 380 -66.14 -127.21 -78.98
C THR A 380 -65.73 -127.56 -77.54
N GLN A 381 -65.55 -128.84 -77.20
CA GLN A 381 -65.19 -129.28 -75.85
C GLN A 381 -63.73 -129.01 -75.46
N LYS A 382 -62.81 -128.78 -76.41
CA LYS A 382 -61.36 -128.65 -76.11
C LYS A 382 -60.92 -127.28 -75.60
N MET A 383 -61.72 -126.24 -75.78
CA MET A 383 -61.27 -124.85 -75.59
C MET A 383 -61.16 -124.43 -74.11
N GLN A 384 -61.99 -124.99 -73.23
CA GLN A 384 -62.09 -124.59 -71.82
C GLN A 384 -60.92 -125.06 -70.92
N GLN A 385 -59.96 -125.82 -71.46
CA GLN A 385 -58.88 -126.43 -70.66
C GLN A 385 -57.58 -125.59 -70.60
N MET A 386 -57.42 -124.57 -71.45
CA MET A 386 -56.16 -123.82 -71.59
C MET A 386 -56.00 -122.63 -70.63
N GLU A 387 -57.08 -122.05 -70.13
CA GLU A 387 -57.03 -120.76 -69.42
C GLU A 387 -56.38 -120.86 -68.02
N ALA A 388 -56.48 -122.02 -67.35
CA ALA A 388 -55.99 -122.23 -65.98
C ALA A 388 -54.46 -122.30 -65.81
N GLN A 389 -53.66 -122.17 -66.89
CA GLN A 389 -52.20 -122.27 -66.80
C GLN A 389 -51.46 -120.93 -66.60
N HIS A 390 -52.08 -119.79 -66.89
CA HIS A 390 -51.35 -118.50 -66.93
C HIS A 390 -51.06 -117.88 -65.56
N ASP A 391 -51.90 -118.08 -64.54
CA ASP A 391 -51.75 -117.39 -63.24
C ASP A 391 -50.47 -117.73 -62.45
N LYS A 392 -49.77 -118.82 -62.81
CA LYS A 392 -48.56 -119.26 -62.09
C LYS A 392 -47.33 -118.39 -62.36
N THR A 393 -47.22 -117.73 -63.51
CA THR A 393 -45.99 -117.06 -63.94
C THR A 393 -45.74 -115.70 -63.28
N VAL A 394 -46.75 -115.09 -62.64
CA VAL A 394 -46.65 -113.72 -62.11
C VAL A 394 -45.84 -113.66 -60.81
N ASN A 395 -45.91 -114.70 -59.96
CA ASN A 395 -45.29 -114.70 -58.62
C ASN A 395 -43.76 -114.77 -58.62
N GLU A 396 -43.11 -115.17 -59.73
CA GLU A 396 -41.66 -115.32 -59.78
C GLU A 396 -40.93 -113.96 -59.89
N LEU A 397 -41.56 -112.96 -60.50
CA LEU A 397 -40.94 -111.65 -60.79
C LEU A 397 -40.72 -110.78 -59.54
N ASP A 398 -41.62 -110.85 -58.55
CA ASP A 398 -41.52 -110.08 -57.30
C ASP A 398 -40.28 -110.45 -56.47
N SER A 399 -39.81 -111.69 -56.61
CA SER A 399 -38.62 -112.19 -55.89
C SER A 399 -37.33 -111.47 -56.31
N LEU A 400 -37.24 -110.99 -57.55
CA LEU A 400 -36.03 -110.38 -58.10
C LEU A 400 -35.77 -108.97 -57.52
N LEU A 401 -36.83 -108.22 -57.22
CA LEU A 401 -36.78 -106.80 -56.86
C LEU A 401 -36.10 -106.56 -55.50
N THR A 402 -36.25 -107.50 -54.56
CA THR A 402 -35.68 -107.40 -53.21
C THR A 402 -34.14 -107.49 -53.20
N SER A 403 -33.54 -108.12 -54.21
CA SER A 403 -32.08 -108.30 -54.32
C SER A 403 -31.30 -107.01 -54.60
N GLN A 404 -31.91 -106.03 -55.29
CA GLN A 404 -31.21 -104.80 -55.68
C GLN A 404 -31.02 -103.84 -54.50
N ASN A 405 -31.97 -103.82 -53.55
CA ASN A 405 -31.91 -102.94 -52.38
C ASN A 405 -30.73 -103.26 -51.44
N THR A 406 -30.24 -104.50 -51.43
CA THR A 406 -29.08 -104.91 -50.60
C THR A 406 -27.74 -104.34 -51.10
N PHE A 407 -27.66 -103.97 -52.38
CA PHE A 407 -26.44 -103.41 -52.98
C PHE A 407 -26.20 -101.95 -52.58
N ILE A 408 -27.28 -101.16 -52.48
CA ILE A 408 -27.24 -99.73 -52.14
C ILE A 408 -26.72 -99.49 -50.70
N ALA A 409 -26.92 -100.45 -49.79
CA ALA A 409 -26.39 -100.35 -48.42
C ALA A 409 -24.86 -100.30 -48.38
N LYS A 410 -24.17 -101.10 -49.20
CA LYS A 410 -22.69 -101.21 -49.21
C LYS A 410 -22.00 -99.92 -49.65
N LEU A 411 -22.61 -99.19 -50.59
CA LEU A 411 -22.08 -97.90 -51.08
C LEU A 411 -22.07 -96.80 -50.00
N LYS A 412 -22.93 -96.87 -48.99
CA LYS A 412 -22.94 -95.89 -47.88
C LYS A 412 -21.79 -96.11 -46.89
N GLU A 413 -21.26 -97.32 -46.80
CA GLU A 413 -20.24 -97.71 -45.81
C GLU A 413 -18.83 -97.24 -46.22
N GLU A 414 -18.53 -97.26 -47.52
CA GLU A 414 -17.31 -96.66 -48.12
C GLU A 414 -17.19 -95.16 -47.82
N CYS A 415 -18.29 -94.40 -47.90
CA CYS A 415 -18.29 -92.95 -47.60
C CYS A 415 -17.93 -92.67 -46.13
N CYS A 416 -18.37 -93.51 -45.19
CA CYS A 416 -18.01 -93.40 -43.77
C CYS A 416 -16.53 -93.71 -43.51
N MET A 417 -15.89 -94.56 -44.32
CA MET A 417 -14.45 -94.84 -44.22
C MET A 417 -13.58 -93.67 -44.68
N LEU A 418 -14.04 -92.87 -45.66
CA LEU A 418 -13.32 -91.67 -46.09
C LEU A 418 -13.30 -90.58 -45.00
N ALA A 419 -14.41 -90.36 -44.30
CA ALA A 419 -14.52 -89.36 -43.24
C ALA A 419 -13.50 -89.59 -42.10
N ARG A 420 -13.37 -90.84 -41.63
CA ARG A 420 -12.44 -91.21 -40.54
C ARG A 420 -10.96 -90.97 -40.91
N LYS A 421 -10.59 -91.08 -42.19
CA LYS A 421 -9.22 -90.78 -42.65
C LYS A 421 -8.91 -89.28 -42.57
N LEU A 422 -9.92 -88.43 -42.77
CA LEU A 422 -9.80 -86.97 -42.67
C LEU A 422 -9.60 -86.51 -41.23
N GLU A 423 -10.36 -87.08 -40.28
CA GLU A 423 -10.16 -86.83 -38.84
C GLU A 423 -8.75 -87.24 -38.38
N HIS A 424 -8.26 -88.42 -38.81
CA HIS A 424 -6.92 -88.90 -38.44
C HIS A 424 -5.78 -87.95 -38.87
N VAL A 425 -5.86 -87.37 -40.07
CA VAL A 425 -4.89 -86.35 -40.54
C VAL A 425 -4.99 -85.05 -39.73
N THR A 426 -6.20 -84.68 -39.33
CA THR A 426 -6.45 -83.45 -38.55
C THR A 426 -5.87 -83.55 -37.13
N GLU A 427 -6.02 -84.71 -36.48
CA GLU A 427 -5.45 -85.00 -35.16
C GLU A 427 -3.92 -85.04 -35.17
N LYS A 428 -3.33 -85.54 -36.27
CA LYS A 428 -1.87 -85.55 -36.50
C LYS A 428 -1.30 -84.14 -36.58
N ASN A 429 -1.91 -83.25 -37.38
CA ASN A 429 -1.48 -81.86 -37.46
C ASN A 429 -1.59 -81.13 -36.10
N ARG A 430 -2.61 -81.47 -35.30
CA ARG A 430 -2.83 -80.89 -33.96
C ARG A 430 -1.78 -81.32 -32.93
N SER A 431 -1.24 -82.53 -33.06
CA SER A 431 -0.15 -83.04 -32.22
C SER A 431 1.22 -82.50 -32.64
N GLU A 432 1.47 -82.33 -33.94
CA GLU A 432 2.67 -81.64 -34.46
C GLU A 432 2.73 -80.17 -34.03
N VAL A 433 1.60 -79.44 -34.05
CA VAL A 433 1.52 -78.06 -33.52
C VAL A 433 1.78 -78.01 -32.00
N SER A 434 1.33 -79.00 -31.23
CA SER A 434 1.64 -79.10 -29.80
C SER A 434 3.14 -79.33 -29.56
N GLN A 435 3.79 -80.20 -30.35
CA GLN A 435 5.23 -80.44 -30.28
C GLN A 435 6.04 -79.16 -30.59
N LEU A 436 5.70 -78.45 -31.67
CA LEU A 436 6.36 -77.19 -32.05
C LEU A 436 6.13 -76.06 -31.02
N SER A 437 5.01 -76.09 -30.29
CA SER A 437 4.76 -75.17 -29.18
C SER A 437 5.65 -75.47 -27.98
N GLN A 438 5.84 -76.76 -27.68
CA GLN A 438 6.71 -77.24 -26.60
C GLN A 438 8.20 -77.03 -26.91
N GLU A 439 8.60 -77.16 -28.18
CA GLU A 439 9.94 -76.76 -28.65
C GLU A 439 10.16 -75.24 -28.57
N ASN A 440 9.14 -74.43 -28.87
CA ASN A 440 9.23 -72.97 -28.68
C ASN A 440 9.42 -72.60 -27.21
N GLU A 441 8.65 -73.18 -26.28
CA GLU A 441 8.88 -72.98 -24.84
C GLU A 441 10.29 -73.40 -24.43
N TYR A 442 10.75 -74.59 -24.87
CA TYR A 442 12.10 -75.06 -24.57
C TYR A 442 13.20 -74.14 -25.13
N VAL A 443 13.04 -73.62 -26.35
CA VAL A 443 13.98 -72.66 -26.95
C VAL A 443 13.92 -71.32 -26.24
N HIS A 444 12.75 -70.84 -25.81
CA HIS A 444 12.58 -69.58 -25.09
C HIS A 444 13.20 -69.63 -23.69
N ASP A 445 12.92 -70.71 -22.94
CA ASP A 445 13.48 -70.98 -21.61
C ASP A 445 15.00 -71.23 -21.67
N ARG A 446 15.50 -71.83 -22.77
CA ARG A 446 16.94 -71.92 -23.08
C ARG A 446 17.54 -70.56 -23.45
N LEU A 447 16.80 -69.70 -24.16
CA LEU A 447 17.23 -68.35 -24.50
C LEU A 447 17.33 -67.49 -23.22
N GLU A 448 16.34 -67.55 -22.32
CA GLU A 448 16.37 -66.84 -21.03
C GLU A 448 17.54 -67.30 -20.14
N LYS A 449 17.85 -68.61 -20.14
CA LYS A 449 19.03 -69.16 -19.45
C LYS A 449 20.34 -68.70 -20.08
N MET A 450 20.40 -68.57 -21.41
CA MET A 450 21.57 -68.00 -22.10
C MET A 450 21.68 -66.48 -21.90
N GLN A 451 20.56 -65.77 -21.79
CA GLN A 451 20.49 -64.34 -21.48
C GLN A 451 21.08 -64.09 -20.08
N LYS A 452 20.55 -64.76 -19.04
CA LYS A 452 21.07 -64.68 -17.67
C LYS A 452 22.55 -65.07 -17.59
N ARG A 453 22.98 -66.08 -18.33
CA ARG A 453 24.39 -66.50 -18.39
C ARG A 453 25.27 -65.49 -19.12
N ASN A 454 24.73 -64.72 -20.06
CA ASN A 454 25.43 -63.62 -20.72
C ASN A 454 25.52 -62.41 -19.79
N ASP A 455 24.45 -62.08 -19.07
CA ASP A 455 24.43 -61.05 -18.02
C ASP A 455 25.43 -61.39 -16.89
N GLU A 456 25.49 -62.67 -16.47
CA GLU A 456 26.49 -63.19 -15.53
C GLU A 456 27.93 -63.08 -16.07
N LEU A 457 28.14 -63.32 -17.37
CA LEU A 457 29.45 -63.17 -18.01
C LEU A 457 29.83 -61.69 -18.19
N GLU A 458 28.87 -60.80 -18.39
CA GLU A 458 29.08 -59.35 -18.46
C GLU A 458 29.39 -58.77 -17.07
N GLU A 459 28.64 -59.19 -16.03
CA GLU A 459 28.93 -58.93 -14.62
C GLU A 459 30.32 -59.49 -14.24
N GLN A 460 30.68 -60.69 -14.70
CA GLN A 460 32.04 -61.23 -14.54
C GLN A 460 33.08 -60.40 -15.30
N CYS A 461 32.82 -59.92 -16.51
CA CYS A 461 33.75 -59.05 -17.24
C CYS A 461 33.93 -57.69 -16.52
N ILE A 462 32.86 -57.15 -15.94
CA ILE A 462 32.90 -55.96 -15.09
C ILE A 462 33.68 -56.24 -13.79
N GLN A 463 33.47 -57.39 -13.15
CA GLN A 463 34.22 -57.78 -11.94
C GLN A 463 35.68 -58.08 -12.23
N HIS A 464 36.00 -58.70 -13.37
CA HIS A 464 37.35 -58.89 -13.89
C HIS A 464 37.99 -57.54 -14.21
N GLY A 465 37.28 -56.58 -14.81
CA GLY A 465 37.75 -55.20 -14.97
C GLY A 465 38.07 -54.52 -13.64
N ARG A 466 37.16 -54.59 -12.66
CA ARG A 466 37.39 -54.10 -11.28
C ARG A 466 38.50 -54.86 -10.55
N MET A 467 38.75 -56.13 -10.88
CA MET A 467 39.84 -56.95 -10.34
C MET A 467 41.18 -56.57 -10.99
N HIS A 468 41.20 -56.36 -12.30
CA HIS A 468 42.36 -55.92 -13.06
C HIS A 468 42.80 -54.51 -12.65
N GLU A 469 41.85 -53.60 -12.42
CA GLU A 469 42.18 -52.24 -11.96
C GLU A 469 42.64 -52.24 -10.48
N ARG A 470 42.10 -53.12 -9.63
CA ARG A 470 42.65 -53.40 -8.29
C ARG A 470 44.06 -54.03 -8.36
N MET A 471 44.30 -54.94 -9.30
CA MET A 471 45.59 -55.62 -9.48
C MET A 471 46.65 -54.69 -10.08
N LYS A 472 46.25 -53.75 -10.95
CA LYS A 472 47.04 -52.63 -11.46
C LYS A 472 47.39 -51.64 -10.34
N LEU A 473 46.44 -51.27 -9.48
CA LEU A 473 46.73 -50.49 -8.26
C LEU A 473 47.72 -51.23 -7.34
N ARG A 474 47.53 -52.55 -7.17
CA ARG A 474 48.37 -53.38 -6.30
C ARG A 474 49.76 -53.63 -6.89
N LEU A 475 49.89 -53.68 -8.22
CA LEU A 475 51.17 -53.64 -8.94
C LEU A 475 51.85 -52.29 -8.78
N HIS A 476 51.13 -51.16 -8.86
CA HIS A 476 51.68 -49.84 -8.54
C HIS A 476 52.14 -49.74 -7.08
N GLN A 477 51.38 -50.31 -6.14
CA GLN A 477 51.77 -50.39 -4.72
C GLN A 477 52.98 -51.32 -4.52
N LEU A 478 53.05 -52.45 -5.23
CA LEU A 478 54.19 -53.37 -5.18
C LEU A 478 55.43 -52.79 -5.85
N ASP A 479 55.33 -52.08 -6.96
CA ASP A 479 56.45 -51.40 -7.61
C ASP A 479 56.97 -50.26 -6.71
N LYS A 480 56.07 -49.45 -6.14
CA LYS A 480 56.41 -48.46 -5.11
C LYS A 480 57.02 -49.12 -3.86
N HIS A 481 56.51 -50.26 -3.42
CA HIS A 481 57.09 -51.01 -2.31
C HIS A 481 58.46 -51.54 -2.69
N CYS A 482 58.67 -52.14 -3.87
CA CYS A 482 59.96 -52.62 -4.34
C CYS A 482 60.98 -51.50 -4.49
N GLN A 483 60.59 -50.31 -4.98
CA GLN A 483 61.43 -49.11 -4.96
C GLN A 483 61.78 -48.70 -3.52
N THR A 484 60.81 -48.72 -2.61
CA THR A 484 61.04 -48.39 -1.18
C THR A 484 61.92 -49.44 -0.49
N THR A 485 61.75 -50.74 -0.77
CA THR A 485 62.58 -51.82 -0.22
C THR A 485 63.97 -51.80 -0.84
N ALA A 486 64.12 -51.43 -2.12
CA ALA A 486 65.42 -51.24 -2.75
C ALA A 486 66.16 -50.03 -2.13
N GLN A 487 65.45 -48.92 -1.89
CA GLN A 487 65.98 -47.77 -1.14
C GLN A 487 66.38 -48.17 0.28
N GLN A 488 65.52 -48.88 1.01
CA GLN A 488 65.81 -49.41 2.36
C GLN A 488 66.93 -50.45 2.36
N LEU A 489 67.09 -51.26 1.32
CA LEU A 489 68.21 -52.20 1.17
C LEU A 489 69.52 -51.46 0.87
N VAL A 490 69.50 -50.37 0.10
CA VAL A 490 70.65 -49.48 -0.09
C VAL A 490 71.00 -48.77 1.22
N GLU A 491 70.02 -48.28 1.98
CA GLU A 491 70.21 -47.72 3.31
C GLU A 491 70.75 -48.77 4.31
N LEU A 492 70.21 -49.98 4.32
CA LEU A 492 70.66 -51.08 5.18
C LEU A 492 72.03 -51.62 4.76
N LEU A 493 72.39 -51.63 3.48
CA LEU A 493 73.75 -51.92 3.02
C LEU A 493 74.73 -50.82 3.44
N ASN A 494 74.33 -49.54 3.33
CA ASN A 494 75.13 -48.43 3.84
C ASN A 494 75.31 -48.52 5.36
N LYS A 495 74.23 -48.83 6.09
CA LYS A 495 74.21 -48.94 7.55
C LYS A 495 74.89 -50.22 8.06
N GLN A 496 74.84 -51.32 7.30
CA GLN A 496 75.63 -52.52 7.56
C GLN A 496 77.10 -52.27 7.29
N ASN A 497 77.48 -51.56 6.21
CA ASN A 497 78.86 -51.15 5.98
C ASN A 497 79.36 -50.20 7.09
N GLN A 498 78.51 -49.29 7.56
CA GLN A 498 78.80 -48.41 8.69
C GLN A 498 78.95 -49.20 9.99
N LEU A 499 78.04 -50.11 10.31
CA LEU A 499 78.12 -51.01 11.46
C LEU A 499 79.26 -52.04 11.34
N PHE A 500 79.72 -52.39 10.14
CA PHE A 500 80.90 -53.25 9.94
C PHE A 500 82.18 -52.48 10.25
N ARG A 501 82.26 -51.19 9.85
CA ARG A 501 83.33 -50.26 10.27
C ARG A 501 83.29 -50.01 11.77
N GLU A 502 82.12 -49.74 12.34
CA GLU A 502 81.96 -49.55 13.79
C GLU A 502 82.24 -50.84 14.58
N ARG A 503 81.87 -52.02 14.08
CA ARG A 503 82.26 -53.30 14.70
C ARG A 503 83.75 -53.57 14.55
N GLN A 504 84.39 -53.12 13.48
CA GLN A 504 85.85 -53.20 13.32
C GLN A 504 86.53 -52.31 14.37
N MET A 505 86.12 -51.04 14.48
CA MET A 505 86.54 -50.11 15.54
C MET A 505 86.30 -50.68 16.95
N LEU A 506 85.10 -51.23 17.23
CA LEU A 506 84.77 -51.84 18.52
C LEU A 506 85.48 -53.18 18.75
N THR A 507 85.95 -53.88 17.71
CA THR A 507 86.80 -55.07 17.89
C THR A 507 88.22 -54.66 18.27
N GLU A 508 88.73 -53.58 17.68
CA GLU A 508 89.98 -52.92 18.07
C GLU A 508 89.88 -52.35 19.49
N GLU A 509 88.75 -51.75 19.86
CA GLU A 509 88.51 -51.14 21.18
C GLU A 509 88.15 -52.16 22.28
N VAL A 510 87.54 -53.30 21.94
CA VAL A 510 87.38 -54.44 22.87
C VAL A 510 88.67 -55.26 22.99
N GLN A 511 89.56 -55.24 22.00
CA GLN A 511 90.95 -55.68 22.19
C GLN A 511 91.70 -54.75 23.17
N PHE A 512 91.46 -53.43 23.11
CA PHE A 512 91.97 -52.47 24.08
C PHE A 512 91.42 -52.73 25.50
N LEU A 513 90.11 -52.89 25.67
CA LEU A 513 89.47 -53.28 26.94
C LEU A 513 89.87 -54.70 27.44
N ARG A 514 90.56 -55.51 26.64
CA ARG A 514 91.07 -56.84 27.03
C ARG A 514 92.55 -56.88 27.42
N THR A 515 93.28 -55.76 27.38
CA THR A 515 94.75 -55.80 27.62
C THR A 515 95.29 -54.92 28.75
N GLN A 516 94.51 -53.99 29.35
CA GLN A 516 94.89 -53.22 30.56
C GLN A 516 93.65 -52.80 31.38
N VAL A 517 93.66 -52.55 32.71
CA VAL A 517 94.56 -52.93 33.84
C VAL A 517 93.73 -52.84 35.15
N PRO A 518 94.00 -53.62 36.23
CA PRO A 518 93.26 -53.52 37.50
C PRO A 518 93.93 -52.63 38.59
N CYS A 519 93.14 -52.25 39.60
CA CYS A 519 93.54 -51.82 40.97
C CYS A 519 94.10 -50.38 41.19
N GLN A 520 93.30 -49.48 41.79
CA GLN A 520 93.45 -48.95 43.18
C GLN A 520 92.69 -47.61 43.46
N TYR A 521 91.88 -47.59 44.54
CA TYR A 521 91.66 -46.52 45.58
C TYR A 521 91.44 -45.02 45.20
N TRP A 522 90.61 -44.19 45.88
CA TRP A 522 89.55 -44.29 46.93
C TRP A 522 88.82 -42.91 47.09
N GLU A 523 87.60 -42.87 47.66
CA GLU A 523 86.99 -41.74 48.45
C GLU A 523 86.72 -40.32 47.83
N GLN A 524 85.77 -39.46 48.31
CA GLN A 524 84.68 -39.57 49.32
C GLN A 524 83.54 -38.53 49.08
N GLU A 525 82.32 -38.88 49.54
CA GLU A 525 81.23 -38.05 50.11
C GLU A 525 80.45 -36.88 49.41
N LYS A 526 79.11 -37.04 49.46
CA LYS A 526 78.06 -36.07 49.89
C LYS A 526 77.61 -34.88 48.99
N ARG A 527 76.41 -35.01 48.37
CA ARG A 527 75.09 -34.50 48.90
C ARG A 527 73.95 -34.55 47.86
N LYS A 528 72.76 -34.96 48.33
CA LYS A 528 71.37 -34.51 48.00
C LYS A 528 71.00 -34.22 46.52
N SER A 529 69.87 -34.71 45.99
CA SER A 529 68.65 -35.26 46.63
C SER A 529 67.95 -36.27 45.74
#